data_AF-A0AAN7BEX9-F1
#
_entry.id   AF-A0AAN7BEX9-F1
#
_cell.length_a   1.000
_cell.length_b   1.000
_cell.length_c   1.000
_cell.angle_alpha   90.00
_cell.angle_beta   90.00
_cell.angle_gamma   90.00
#
_symmetry.space_group_name_H-M   'P 1'
#
loop_
_entity.id
_entity.type
_entity.pdbx_description
1 polymer ?
#
loop_
_entity_poly.entity_id
_entity_poly.type
_entity_poly.pdbx_seq_one_letter_code
_entity_poly.pdbx_strand_id
1 'polypeptide(L)'
;WATRLYRADREWDDDPGPPQGSRLYYACFAGLIAPVRDLIGKGADVNAQGGEYGNALQAASWGGHQEIVKLPLDKGADVNAHG
;
A
#
# COMPACT_ATOMS: atom_id res chain seq x y z
N TRP A 1 -8.37 -14.82 18.34
CA TRP A 1 -6.95 -14.50 18.07
C TRP A 1 -6.71 -14.69 16.58
N ALA A 2 -6.84 -13.64 15.78
CA ALA A 2 -6.53 -13.69 14.35
C ALA A 2 -5.22 -12.93 14.16
N THR A 3 -4.13 -13.66 13.91
CA THR A 3 -2.78 -13.14 13.66
C THR A 3 -2.77 -12.45 12.30
N ARG A 4 -3.32 -11.24 12.22
CA ARG A 4 -3.30 -10.41 11.03
C ARG A 4 -2.09 -9.48 11.16
N LEU A 5 -1.14 -9.55 10.24
CA LEU A 5 0.02 -8.64 10.14
C LEU A 5 -0.48 -7.19 10.26
N TYR A 6 -0.17 -6.56 11.40
CA TYR A 6 -0.80 -5.31 11.80
C TYR A 6 0.25 -4.20 11.76
N ARG A 7 0.16 -3.36 10.71
CA ARG A 7 0.84 -2.06 10.59
C ARG A 7 2.38 -2.10 10.70
N ALA A 8 3.03 -2.45 9.59
CA ALA A 8 4.49 -2.32 9.46
C ALA A 8 4.97 -0.87 9.34
N ASP A 9 4.05 0.06 9.11
CA ASP A 9 4.31 1.48 8.84
C ASP A 9 4.28 2.37 10.09
N ARG A 10 3.80 1.88 11.25
CA ARG A 10 3.64 2.70 12.47
C ARG A 10 4.38 2.10 13.67
N GLU A 11 4.75 2.96 14.63
CA GLU A 11 5.26 2.52 15.94
C GLU A 11 4.24 1.66 16.70
N TRP A 12 4.76 0.79 17.57
CA TRP A 12 3.97 -0.14 18.37
C TRP A 12 2.96 0.60 19.26
N ASP A 13 1.72 0.11 19.28
CA ASP A 13 0.63 0.61 20.10
C ASP A 13 -0.12 -0.59 20.71
N ASP A 14 -0.62 -0.46 21.94
CA ASP A 14 -1.34 -1.54 22.63
C ASP A 14 -2.73 -1.82 22.03
N ASP A 15 -3.36 -0.83 21.40
CA ASP A 15 -4.57 -1.01 20.59
C ASP A 15 -4.46 -0.23 19.27
N PRO A 16 -3.81 -0.82 18.26
CA PRO A 16 -3.62 -0.12 17.01
C PRO A 16 -4.96 0.16 16.31
N GLY A 17 -6.07 -0.56 16.57
CA GLY A 17 -7.32 -0.40 15.81
C GLY A 17 -7.18 -0.84 14.33
N PRO A 18 -8.23 -1.01 13.51
CA PRO A 18 -8.18 -1.72 12.22
C PRO A 18 -7.04 -1.31 11.28
N PRO A 19 -6.49 -2.21 10.43
CA PRO A 19 -5.51 -1.81 9.42
C PRO A 19 -6.14 -0.74 8.53
N GLN A 20 -5.43 0.38 8.38
CA GLN A 20 -5.90 1.52 7.61
C GLN A 20 -5.49 1.39 6.14
N GLY A 21 -4.37 0.73 5.86
CA GLY A 21 -3.89 0.48 4.50
C GLY A 21 -4.53 -0.74 3.84
N SER A 22 -4.68 -0.69 2.52
CA SER A 22 -5.08 -1.84 1.72
C SER A 22 -3.97 -2.91 1.66
N ARG A 23 -4.30 -4.13 1.17
CA ARG A 23 -3.27 -5.14 0.90
C ARG A 23 -2.24 -4.64 -0.13
N LEU A 24 -2.69 -3.85 -1.10
CA LEU A 24 -1.84 -3.25 -2.12
C LEU A 24 -0.91 -2.19 -1.49
N TYR A 25 -1.41 -1.39 -0.55
CA TYR A 25 -0.60 -0.45 0.23
C TYR A 25 0.59 -1.14 0.92
N TYR A 26 0.33 -2.21 1.68
CA TYR A 26 1.39 -2.91 2.40
C TYR A 26 2.40 -3.59 1.46
N ALA A 27 1.94 -4.14 0.34
CA ALA A 27 2.83 -4.72 -0.67
C ALA A 27 3.72 -3.65 -1.32
N CYS A 28 3.17 -2.46 -1.59
CA CYS A 28 3.90 -1.31 -2.10
C CYS A 28 4.92 -0.76 -1.10
N PHE A 29 4.51 -0.57 0.16
CA PHE A 29 5.38 -0.13 1.25
C PHE A 29 6.58 -1.07 1.43
N ALA A 30 6.32 -2.37 1.44
CA ALA A 30 7.33 -3.40 1.66
C ALA A 30 8.21 -3.72 0.42
N GLY A 31 7.95 -3.11 -0.75
CA GLY A 31 8.78 -3.37 -1.93
C GLY A 31 8.50 -4.71 -2.62
N LEU A 32 7.31 -5.30 -2.44
CA LEU A 32 7.00 -6.65 -2.91
C LEU A 32 6.36 -6.66 -4.31
N ILE A 33 7.19 -6.68 -5.36
CA ILE A 33 6.74 -6.65 -6.77
C ILE A 33 5.72 -7.74 -7.14
N ALA A 34 5.97 -8.99 -6.78
CA ALA A 34 5.11 -10.10 -7.20
C ALA A 34 3.69 -9.98 -6.60
N PRO A 35 3.53 -9.72 -5.29
CA PRO A 35 2.24 -9.38 -4.70
C PRO A 35 1.56 -8.15 -5.32
N VAL A 36 2.31 -7.08 -5.63
CA VAL A 36 1.74 -5.89 -6.28
C VAL A 36 1.10 -6.25 -7.63
N ARG A 37 1.83 -6.99 -8.48
CA ARG A 37 1.31 -7.43 -9.79
C ARG A 37 0.08 -8.32 -9.67
N ASP A 38 0.11 -9.28 -8.75
CA ASP A 38 -1.02 -10.19 -8.51
C ASP A 38 -2.27 -9.44 -8.01
N LEU A 39 -2.11 -8.53 -7.05
CA LEU A 39 -3.22 -7.74 -6.51
C LEU A 39 -3.84 -6.83 -7.57
N ILE A 40 -3.01 -6.10 -8.32
CA ILE A 40 -3.46 -5.27 -9.44
C ILE A 40 -4.18 -6.13 -10.50
N GLY A 41 -3.62 -7.29 -10.85
CA GLY A 41 -4.23 -8.22 -11.81
C GLY A 41 -5.60 -8.75 -11.35
N LYS A 42 -5.81 -8.85 -10.03
CA LYS A 42 -7.09 -9.24 -9.41
C LYS A 42 -8.07 -8.07 -9.24
N GLY A 43 -7.75 -6.88 -9.74
CA GLY A 43 -8.61 -5.71 -9.65
C GLY A 43 -8.57 -5.01 -8.30
N ALA A 44 -7.44 -5.06 -7.57
CA ALA A 44 -7.24 -4.22 -6.41
C ALA A 44 -7.41 -2.74 -6.80
N ASP A 45 -8.12 -1.99 -5.97
CA ASP A 45 -8.27 -0.55 -6.13
C ASP A 45 -6.92 0.14 -5.90
N VAL A 46 -6.34 0.67 -6.98
CA VAL A 46 -5.04 1.36 -6.99
C VAL A 46 -5.08 2.71 -6.29
N ASN A 47 -6.27 3.30 -6.14
CA ASN A 47 -6.49 4.60 -5.51
C ASN A 47 -7.06 4.48 -4.09
N ALA A 48 -7.15 3.25 -3.56
CA ALA A 48 -7.61 3.03 -2.20
C ALA A 48 -6.76 3.84 -1.19
N GLN A 49 -7.44 4.72 -0.46
CA GLN A 49 -6.84 5.55 0.57
C GLN A 49 -6.65 4.78 1.87
N GLY A 50 -5.66 5.22 2.65
CA GLY A 50 -5.34 4.76 3.98
C GLY A 50 -3.90 4.25 4.13
N GLY A 51 -3.54 3.97 5.39
CA GLY A 51 -2.15 3.80 5.80
C GLY A 51 -1.49 5.14 6.08
N GLU A 52 -0.31 5.12 6.69
CA GLU A 52 0.42 6.33 7.09
C GLU A 52 0.75 7.27 5.91
N TYR A 53 1.10 6.70 4.76
CA TYR A 53 1.49 7.49 3.59
C TYR A 53 0.33 7.89 2.68
N GLY A 54 -0.92 7.59 3.05
CA GLY A 54 -2.11 8.02 2.33
C GLY A 54 -2.63 7.02 1.28
N ASN A 55 -1.78 6.46 0.42
CA ASN A 55 -2.17 5.41 -0.52
C ASN A 55 -0.99 4.52 -0.96
N ALA A 56 -1.27 3.50 -1.78
CA ALA A 56 -0.26 2.54 -2.22
C ALA A 56 0.85 3.15 -3.10
N LEU A 57 0.54 4.15 -3.92
CA LEU A 57 1.52 4.85 -4.76
C LEU A 57 2.48 5.70 -3.89
N GLN A 58 1.92 6.40 -2.91
CA GLN A 58 2.69 7.23 -1.97
C GLN A 58 3.59 6.35 -1.08
N ALA A 59 3.10 5.20 -0.62
CA ALA A 59 3.91 4.22 0.12
C ALA A 59 5.08 3.65 -0.70
N ALA A 60 4.85 3.29 -1.97
CA ALA A 60 5.93 2.84 -2.86
C ALA A 60 6.97 3.94 -3.11
N SER A 61 6.50 5.19 -3.22
CA SER A 61 7.36 6.36 -3.41
C SER A 61 8.22 6.63 -2.18
N TRP A 62 7.63 6.55 -0.98
CA TRP A 62 8.36 6.70 0.29
C TRP A 62 9.44 5.63 0.45
N GLY A 63 9.13 4.37 0.11
CA GLY A 63 10.10 3.27 0.16
C GLY A 63 11.15 3.28 -0.96
N GLY A 64 11.07 4.20 -1.93
CA GLY A 64 12.01 4.29 -3.06
C GLY A 64 11.88 3.18 -4.10
N HIS A 65 10.75 2.45 -4.11
CA HIS A 65 10.54 1.27 -4.94
C HIS A 65 10.14 1.66 -6.38
N GLN A 66 11.10 2.17 -7.16
CA GLN A 66 10.85 2.77 -8.48
C GLN A 66 10.09 1.87 -9.46
N GLU A 67 10.39 0.57 -9.50
CA GLU A 67 9.65 -0.37 -10.37
C GLU A 67 8.20 -0.52 -9.91
N ILE A 68 7.96 -0.51 -8.59
CA ILE A 68 6.62 -0.59 -8.03
C ILE A 68 5.86 0.69 -8.29
N VAL A 69 6.46 1.87 -8.16
CA VAL A 69 5.79 3.15 -8.47
C VAL A 69 5.19 3.14 -9.89
N LYS A 70 5.87 2.54 -10.86
CA LYS A 70 5.37 2.45 -12.25
C LYS A 70 4.12 1.57 -12.36
N LEU A 71 3.97 0.52 -11.56
CA LEU A 71 2.87 -0.44 -11.70
C LEU A 71 1.48 0.16 -11.42
N PRO A 72 1.22 0.91 -10.32
CA PRO A 72 -0.03 1.63 -10.14
C PRO A 72 -0.25 2.72 -11.18
N LEU A 73 0.81 3.42 -11.62
CA LEU A 73 0.70 4.47 -12.64
C LEU A 73 0.22 3.91 -13.99
N ASP A 74 0.76 2.76 -14.42
CA ASP A 74 0.33 2.04 -15.62
C ASP A 74 -1.15 1.59 -15.54
N LYS A 75 -1.74 1.62 -14.34
CA LYS A 75 -3.13 1.25 -14.06
C LYS A 75 -4.02 2.45 -13.75
N GLY A 76 -3.52 3.68 -13.95
CA GLY A 76 -4.29 4.90 -13.78
C GLY A 76 -4.40 5.35 -12.32
N ALA A 77 -3.43 5.01 -11.47
CA ALA A 77 -3.34 5.61 -10.15
C ALA A 77 -3.24 7.14 -10.28
N ASP A 78 -4.01 7.86 -9.46
CA ASP A 78 -4.00 9.31 -9.45
C ASP A 78 -2.77 9.82 -8.70
N VAL A 79 -1.86 10.46 -9.44
CA VAL A 79 -0.64 11.08 -8.91
C VAL A 79 -0.92 12.22 -7.94
N ASN A 80 -2.10 12.84 -8.04
CA ASN A 80 -2.51 13.97 -7.21
C ASN A 80 -3.47 13.53 -6.09
N ALA A 81 -3.66 12.24 -5.89
CA ALA A 81 -4.49 11.74 -4.80
C ALA A 81 -3.99 12.30 -3.46
N HIS A 82 -4.88 12.96 -2.74
CA HIS A 82 -4.62 13.40 -1.37
C HIS A 82 -4.74 12.19 -0.44
N GLY A 83 -3.75 12.02 0.42
CA GLY A 83 -3.70 10.99 1.46
C GLY A 83 -4.58 11.33 2.65
#